data_AF-A0A0Q7SAX9-F1
#
_entry.id   AF-A0A0Q7SAX9-F1
#
_cell.length_a   1.000
_cell.length_b   1.000
_cell.length_c   1.000
_cell.angle_alpha   90.00
_cell.angle_beta   90.00
_cell.angle_gamma   90.00
#
_symmetry.space_group_name_H-M   'P 1'
#
loop_
_entity.id
_entity.type
_entity.pdbx_description
1 polymer ?
#
loop_
_entity_poly.entity_id
_entity_poly.type
_entity_poly.pdbx_seq_one_letter_code
_entity_poly.pdbx_strand_id
1 'polypeptide(L)' 'MARLKRSRDRIIDPSGRRRLTRNEKVGVASLATLIGVAAMGVIAGVILDRLLDFDDALDAGGEWDEGGGVSTRWQ' A
#
# COMPACT_ATOMS: atom_id res chain seq x y z
N MET A 1 -34.81 -35.78 26.75
CA MET A 1 -33.76 -35.11 25.94
C MET A 1 -34.11 -33.64 25.79
N ALA A 2 -33.44 -32.75 26.53
CA ALA A 2 -33.72 -31.32 26.46
C ALA A 2 -33.09 -30.75 25.18
N ARG A 3 -33.95 -30.31 24.24
CA ARG A 3 -33.52 -29.60 23.04
C ARG A 3 -32.95 -28.25 23.47
N LEU A 4 -31.63 -28.14 23.52
CA LEU A 4 -30.93 -26.87 23.71
C LEU A 4 -31.46 -25.88 22.66
N LYS A 5 -32.30 -24.94 23.10
CA LYS A 5 -32.83 -23.85 22.28
C LYS A 5 -31.61 -23.04 21.85
N ARG A 6 -31.16 -23.29 20.62
CA ARG A 6 -30.05 -22.59 19.97
C ARG A 6 -30.28 -21.11 20.17
N SER A 7 -29.47 -20.49 21.03
CA SER A 7 -29.51 -19.08 21.39
C SER A 7 -29.14 -18.25 20.16
N ARG A 8 -30.08 -18.15 19.21
CA ARG A 8 -30.12 -17.05 18.25
C ARG A 8 -30.37 -15.79 19.10
N ASP A 9 -29.73 -14.68 18.75
CA ASP A 9 -30.02 -13.35 19.31
C ASP A 9 -29.56 -13.03 20.73
N ARG A 10 -28.33 -13.36 21.09
CA ARG A 10 -27.61 -12.45 22.00
C ARG A 10 -26.68 -11.55 21.19
N ILE A 11 -27.32 -10.62 20.47
CA ILE A 11 -26.65 -9.51 19.76
C ILE A 11 -25.98 -8.57 20.78
N ILE A 12 -26.41 -8.60 22.04
CA ILE A 12 -25.94 -7.71 23.11
C ILE A 12 -25.10 -8.52 24.11
N ASP A 13 -23.82 -8.18 24.24
CA ASP A 13 -22.91 -8.72 25.26
C ASP A 13 -23.44 -8.43 26.69
N PRO A 14 -23.12 -9.22 27.74
CA PRO A 14 -23.47 -8.89 29.12
C PRO A 14 -23.02 -7.48 29.58
N SER A 15 -22.07 -6.85 28.89
CA SER A 15 -21.68 -5.44 29.06
C SER A 15 -22.60 -4.41 28.37
N GLY A 16 -23.70 -4.84 27.75
CA GLY A 16 -24.62 -3.96 26.99
C GLY A 16 -24.14 -3.60 25.58
N ARG A 17 -22.94 -4.04 25.16
CA ARG A 17 -22.39 -3.72 23.84
C ARG A 17 -22.94 -4.64 22.75
N ARG A 18 -23.47 -4.05 21.68
CA ARG A 18 -23.90 -4.78 20.47
C ARG A 18 -22.67 -5.40 19.79
N ARG A 19 -22.64 -6.74 19.71
CA ARG A 19 -21.65 -7.49 18.95
C ARG A 19 -21.91 -7.29 17.45
N LEU A 20 -20.84 -7.01 16.70
CA LEU A 20 -20.90 -6.94 15.25
C LEU A 20 -21.36 -8.29 14.70
N THR A 21 -22.35 -8.24 13.82
CA THR A 21 -22.80 -9.36 12.99
C THR A 21 -21.66 -9.85 12.10
N ARG A 22 -21.79 -11.07 11.57
CA ARG A 22 -20.78 -11.64 10.67
C ARG A 22 -20.52 -10.75 9.46
N ASN A 23 -21.58 -10.20 8.87
CA ASN A 23 -21.48 -9.32 7.70
C ASN A 23 -20.79 -8.00 8.03
N GLU A 24 -21.10 -7.38 9.19
CA GLU A 24 -20.43 -6.15 9.61
C GLU A 24 -18.92 -6.40 9.86
N LYS A 25 -18.55 -7.55 10.44
CA LYS A 25 -17.13 -7.92 10.61
C LYS A 25 -16.40 -8.08 9.28
N VAL A 26 -17.01 -8.78 8.33
CA VAL A 26 -16.46 -8.94 6.98
C VAL A 26 -16.33 -7.57 6.31
N GLY A 27 -17.35 -6.72 6.40
CA GLY A 27 -17.34 -5.38 5.83
C GLY A 27 -16.20 -4.51 6.37
N VAL A 28 -16.01 -4.48 7.70
CA VAL A 28 -14.91 -3.74 8.33
C VAL A 28 -13.55 -4.31 7.92
N ALA A 29 -13.40 -5.63 7.91
CA ALA A 29 -12.15 -6.27 7.51
C ALA A 29 -11.81 -5.96 6.04
N SER A 30 -12.79 -6.08 5.13
CA SER A 30 -12.61 -5.73 3.72
C SER A 30 -12.22 -4.27 3.53
N LEU A 31 -12.88 -3.34 4.23
CA LEU A 31 -12.54 -1.92 4.17
C LEU A 31 -11.12 -1.65 4.68
N ALA A 32 -10.73 -2.27 5.80
CA ALA A 32 -9.39 -2.14 6.34
C ALA A 32 -8.32 -2.64 5.37
N THR A 33 -8.58 -3.77 4.69
CA THR A 33 -7.69 -4.30 3.65
C THR A 33 -7.54 -3.32 2.48
N LEU A 34 -8.64 -2.75 1.98
CA LEU A 34 -8.58 -1.77 0.89
C LEU A 34 -7.76 -0.54 1.26
N ILE A 35 -7.95 -0.01 2.47
CA ILE A 35 -7.16 1.11 2.99
C ILE A 35 -5.67 0.73 3.09
N GLY A 36 -5.38 -0.47 3.60
CA GLY A 36 -4.00 -0.96 3.70
C GLY A 36 -3.30 -1.08 2.35
N VAL A 37 -3.98 -1.64 1.34
CA VAL A 37 -3.45 -1.75 -0.03
C VAL A 37 -3.25 -0.37 -0.65
N ALA A 38 -4.20 0.55 -0.48
CA ALA A 38 -4.06 1.92 -0.98
C ALA A 38 -2.86 2.63 -0.36
N ALA A 39 -2.70 2.56 0.98
CA ALA A 39 -1.55 3.13 1.68
C ALA A 39 -0.22 2.53 1.19
N MET A 40 -0.18 1.21 0.98
CA MET A 40 0.99 0.53 0.43
C MET A 40 1.36 1.04 -0.97
N GLY A 41 0.36 1.26 -1.84
CA GLY A 41 0.56 1.85 -3.16
C GLY A 41 1.14 3.27 -3.10
N VAL A 42 0.67 4.10 -2.17
CA VAL A 42 1.22 5.45 -1.95
C VAL A 42 2.68 5.38 -1.50
N ILE A 43 3.00 4.52 -0.54
CA ILE A 43 4.39 4.34 -0.05
C ILE A 43 5.29 3.87 -1.19
N ALA A 44 4.85 2.88 -1.97
CA ALA A 44 5.59 2.40 -3.12
C ALA A 44 5.83 3.51 -4.15
N GLY A 45 4.81 4.33 -4.44
CA GLY A 45 4.94 5.50 -5.32
C GLY A 45 6.00 6.49 -4.84
N VAL A 46 5.99 6.82 -3.54
CA VAL A 46 7.00 7.71 -2.94
C VAL A 46 8.40 7.10 -3.00
N ILE A 47 8.54 5.80 -2.77
CA ILE A 47 9.85 5.14 -2.88
C ILE A 47 10.36 5.20 -4.32
N LEU A 48 9.50 4.91 -5.30
CA LEU A 48 9.85 4.97 -6.71
C LEU A 48 10.24 6.38 -7.14
N ASP A 49 9.46 7.38 -6.77
CA ASP A 49 9.74 8.81 -6.99
C ASP A 49 11.15 9.17 -6.51
N ARG A 50 11.50 8.77 -5.29
CA ARG A 50 12.85 9.01 -4.75
C ARG A 50 13.94 8.27 -5.49
N LEU A 51 13.71 7.02 -5.89
CA LEU A 51 14.70 6.24 -6.64
C LEU A 51 14.94 6.82 -8.03
N LEU A 52 13.90 7.32 -8.69
CA LEU A 52 14.00 7.99 -9.99
C LEU A 52 14.68 9.36 -9.86
N ASP A 53 14.35 10.15 -8.83
CA ASP A 53 15.07 11.40 -8.52
C ASP A 53 16.57 11.17 -8.26
N PHE A 54 16.95 10.04 -7.64
CA PHE A 54 18.37 9.67 -7.47
C PHE A 54 19.04 9.31 -8.79
N ASP A 55 18.33 8.70 -9.73
CA ASP A 55 18.84 8.39 -11.07
C ASP A 55 19.13 9.69 -11.84
N ASP A 56 18.19 10.65 -11.84
CA ASP A 56 18.38 11.97 -12.45
C ASP A 56 19.57 12.74 -11.83
N ALA A 57 19.76 12.65 -10.50
CA ALA A 57 20.90 13.28 -9.84
C ALA A 57 22.25 12.60 -10.16
N LEU A 58 22.25 11.31 -10.50
CA LEU A 58 23.44 10.57 -10.94
C LEU A 58 23.70 10.75 -12.45
N ASP A 59 22.65 10.90 -13.26
CA ASP A 59 22.73 11.18 -14.71
C ASP A 59 23.04 12.66 -15.00
N ALA A 60 22.74 13.57 -14.07
CA ALA A 60 23.23 14.95 -14.07
C ALA A 60 24.76 15.07 -13.92
N GLY A 61 25.46 13.95 -13.68
CA GLY A 61 26.92 13.84 -13.66
C GLY A 61 27.57 13.69 -15.04
N GLY A 62 26.82 13.85 -16.13
CA GLY A 62 27.35 13.80 -17.49
C GLY A 62 26.50 14.57 -18.49
N GLU A 63 26.61 15.91 -18.49
CA GLU A 63 26.67 16.61 -19.77
C GLU A 63 27.85 15.99 -20.52
N TRP A 64 27.55 14.94 -21.30
CA TRP A 64 28.49 14.43 -22.27
C TRP A 64 28.79 15.61 -23.18
N ASP A 65 29.98 16.17 -23.04
CA ASP A 65 30.50 17.26 -23.84
C ASP A 65 30.10 17.07 -25.32
N GLU A 66 28.99 17.69 -25.72
CA GLU A 66 28.51 17.72 -27.11
C GLU A 66 29.46 18.56 -27.99
N GLY A 67 30.53 19.13 -27.41
CA GLY A 67 31.64 19.78 -28.09
C GLY A 67 32.92 18.94 -28.22
N GLY A 68 32.98 17.73 -27.65
CA GLY A 68 34.19 16.92 -27.55
C GLY A 68 34.37 15.96 -28.71
N GLY A 69 34.43 16.47 -29.94
CA GLY A 69 34.66 15.68 -31.15
C GLY A 69 35.86 14.74 -30.99
N VAL A 70 35.63 13.43 -31.14
CA VAL A 70 36.68 12.42 -31.31
C VAL A 70 37.35 12.65 -32.67
N SER A 71 38.22 13.65 -32.77
CA SER A 71 38.87 14.01 -34.03
C SER A 71 40.37 14.25 -33.91
N THR A 72 41.10 13.59 -33.00
CA THR A 72 42.57 13.56 -33.09
C THR A 72 43.16 12.26 -32.54
N ARG A 73 43.20 11.20 -33.35
CA ARG A 73 44.16 10.10 -33.12
C ARG A 73 44.80 9.52 -34.39
N TRP A 74 44.54 10.08 -35.56
CA TRP A 74 45.25 9.71 -36.78
C TRP A 74 45.62 10.98 -37.54
N GLN A 75 46.78 11.54 -37.20
CA GLN A 75 47.58 12.37 -38.10
C GLN A 75 49.05 12.06 -37.86
#